data_AF-A0A0S1B065-F1
#
_entry.id   AF-A0A0S1B065-F1
#
_cell.length_a   1.000
_cell.length_b   1.000
_cell.length_c   1.000
_cell.angle_alpha   90.00
_cell.angle_beta   90.00
_cell.angle_gamma   90.00
#
_symmetry.space_group_name_H-M   'P 1'
#
loop_
_entity.id
_entity.type
_entity.pdbx_description
1 polymer ?
#
loop_
_entity_poly.entity_id
_entity_poly.type
_entity_poly.pdbx_seq_one_letter_code
_entity_poly.pdbx_strand_id
1 'polypeptide(L)'
;MSRLIATLLSIAIGIGFMLLVLYAWPAIAAYNALPAWLAQAGLSGTAWYGALTLQDFAINLLLALPAAWLLRRLGRDRLRFHCALATLTFATAFTVAAGLPVFSAGGFIVAGWLLMLAALPLATWLLGLRGRGNRHQPSGPLPRPRAA
;
A
#
# COMPACT_ATOMS: atom_id res chain seq x y z
N MET A 1 -10.75 12.14 -17.46
CA MET A 1 -9.29 12.36 -17.28
C MET A 1 -8.55 11.68 -18.41
N SER A 2 -7.59 12.36 -19.06
CA SER A 2 -6.78 11.72 -20.12
C SER A 2 -5.97 10.56 -19.55
N ARG A 3 -5.81 9.48 -20.31
CA ARG A 3 -5.04 8.29 -19.91
C ARG A 3 -3.61 8.66 -19.50
N LEU A 4 -3.00 9.59 -20.24
CA LEU A 4 -1.64 10.07 -19.99
C LEU A 4 -1.55 10.77 -18.62
N ILE A 5 -2.54 11.61 -18.29
CA ILE A 5 -2.61 12.29 -16.99
C ILE A 5 -2.75 11.28 -15.84
N ALA A 6 -3.61 10.27 -15.99
CA ALA A 6 -3.78 9.24 -14.97
C ALA A 6 -2.50 8.39 -14.77
N THR A 7 -1.76 8.10 -15.84
CA THR A 7 -0.45 7.43 -15.77
C THR A 7 0.58 8.29 -15.03
N LEU A 8 0.72 9.57 -15.39
CA LEU A 8 1.65 10.48 -14.72
C LEU A 8 1.32 10.64 -13.23
N LEU A 9 0.03 10.76 -12.89
CA LEU A 9 -0.40 10.83 -11.49
C LEU A 9 -0.12 9.53 -10.74
N SER A 10 -0.20 8.36 -11.38
CA SER A 10 0.15 7.09 -10.73
C SER A 10 1.63 7.03 -10.36
N ILE A 11 2.51 7.49 -11.26
CA ILE A 11 3.95 7.62 -11.02
C ILE A 11 4.19 8.60 -9.87
N ALA A 12 3.56 9.78 -9.91
CA ALA A 12 3.69 10.79 -8.87
C ALA A 12 3.22 10.27 -7.50
N ILE A 13 2.15 9.47 -7.45
CA ILE A 13 1.69 8.81 -6.22
C ILE A 13 2.72 7.80 -5.72
N GLY A 14 3.33 7.00 -6.61
CA GLY A 14 4.40 6.06 -6.24
C GLY A 14 5.62 6.75 -5.65
N ILE A 15 6.08 7.85 -6.27
CA ILE A 15 7.18 8.68 -5.75
C ILE A 15 6.79 9.33 -4.42
N GLY A 16 5.60 9.93 -4.33
CA GLY A 16 5.11 10.56 -3.12
C GLY A 16 5.00 9.57 -1.95
N PHE A 17 4.55 8.34 -2.22
CA PHE A 17 4.53 7.28 -1.22
C PHE A 17 5.94 6.87 -0.78
N MET A 18 6.89 6.78 -1.71
CA MET A 18 8.30 6.53 -1.39
C MET A 18 8.88 7.62 -0.46
N LEU A 19 8.64 8.89 -0.76
CA LEU A 19 9.09 10.01 0.08
C LEU A 19 8.44 9.97 1.47
N LEU A 20 7.15 9.66 1.54
CA LEU A 20 6.43 9.50 2.80
C LEU A 20 7.06 8.41 3.67
N VAL A 21 7.33 7.24 3.08
CA VAL A 21 7.98 6.10 3.77
C VAL A 21 9.36 6.53 4.27
N LEU A 22 10.22 7.09 3.42
CA LEU A 22 11.56 7.53 3.81
C LEU A 22 11.55 8.59 4.92
N TYR A 23 10.56 9.49 4.92
CA TYR A 23 10.44 10.52 5.95
C TYR A 23 9.86 9.98 7.27
N ALA A 24 8.89 9.08 7.21
CA ALA A 24 8.19 8.57 8.39
C ALA A 24 9.03 7.55 9.18
N TRP A 25 9.78 6.69 8.48
CA TRP A 25 10.50 5.58 9.11
C TRP A 25 11.54 6.00 10.17
N PRO A 26 12.35 7.06 9.98
CA PRO A 26 13.28 7.51 11.02
C PRO A 26 12.59 7.88 12.33
N ALA A 27 11.46 8.58 12.26
CA ALA A 27 10.68 8.94 13.45
C ALA A 27 10.04 7.70 14.08
N ILE A 28 9.48 6.81 13.27
CA ILE A 28 8.89 5.55 13.75
C ILE A 28 9.97 4.73 14.47
N ALA A 29 11.14 4.53 13.85
CA ALA A 29 12.25 3.79 14.45
C ALA A 29 12.73 4.41 15.77
N ALA A 30 12.77 5.74 15.87
CA ALA A 30 13.20 6.44 17.08
C ALA A 30 12.23 6.29 18.27
N TYR A 31 10.93 6.22 18.01
CA TYR A 31 9.89 6.19 19.05
C TYR A 31 9.19 4.82 19.21
N ASN A 32 9.56 3.82 18.42
CA ASN A 32 8.96 2.50 18.46
C ASN A 32 9.47 1.68 19.67
N ALA A 33 8.63 1.54 20.70
CA ALA A 33 8.95 0.76 21.89
C ALA A 33 8.70 -0.76 21.75
N LEU A 34 8.01 -1.21 20.69
CA LEU A 34 7.66 -2.63 20.48
C LEU A 34 8.87 -3.57 20.47
N PRO A 35 10.01 -3.26 19.81
CA PRO A 35 11.18 -4.13 19.83
C PRO A 35 11.68 -4.40 21.25
N ALA A 36 11.68 -3.37 22.10
CA ALA A 36 12.09 -3.47 23.50
C ALA A 36 11.09 -4.30 24.31
N TRP A 37 9.78 -4.09 24.12
CA TRP A 37 8.75 -4.89 24.80
C TRP A 37 8.76 -6.35 24.39
N LEU A 38 8.97 -6.66 23.11
CA LEU A 38 9.09 -8.03 22.61
C LEU A 38 10.31 -8.73 23.20
N ALA A 39 11.45 -8.03 23.29
CA ALA A 39 12.66 -8.56 23.92
C ALA A 39 12.44 -8.81 25.42
N GLN A 40 11.76 -7.89 26.13
CA GLN A 40 11.40 -8.04 27.55
C GLN A 40 10.43 -9.19 27.79
N ALA A 41 9.53 -9.47 26.84
CA ALA A 41 8.63 -10.63 26.88
C ALA A 41 9.34 -11.97 26.58
N GLY A 42 10.65 -11.96 26.32
CA GLY A 42 11.46 -13.15 26.06
C GLY A 42 11.40 -13.66 24.63
N LEU A 43 10.79 -12.93 23.68
CA LEU A 43 10.87 -13.28 22.27
C LEU A 43 12.31 -13.10 21.76
N SER A 44 12.83 -14.13 21.10
CA SER A 44 14.16 -14.12 20.50
C SER A 44 14.18 -14.88 19.17
N GLY A 45 15.29 -14.75 18.43
CA GLY A 45 15.51 -15.47 17.18
C GLY A 45 14.44 -15.17 16.12
N THR A 46 14.00 -16.20 15.40
CA THR A 46 13.07 -16.09 14.27
C THR A 46 11.69 -15.55 14.66
N ALA A 47 11.20 -15.87 15.86
CA ALA A 47 9.94 -15.36 16.36
C ALA A 47 9.97 -13.83 16.55
N TRP A 48 11.09 -13.30 17.06
CA TRP A 48 11.30 -11.87 17.21
C TRP A 48 11.34 -11.16 15.86
N TYR A 49 12.09 -11.69 14.89
CA TYR A 49 12.12 -11.16 13.52
C TYR A 49 10.75 -11.21 12.83
N GLY A 50 10.00 -12.30 13.02
CA GLY A 50 8.65 -12.44 12.46
C GLY A 50 7.67 -11.40 13.02
N ALA A 51 7.70 -11.16 14.33
CA ALA A 51 6.86 -10.16 14.98
C ALA A 51 7.16 -8.74 14.48
N LEU A 52 8.45 -8.38 14.38
CA LEU A 52 8.86 -7.09 13.83
C LEU A 52 8.48 -6.94 12.35
N THR A 53 8.69 -7.98 11.55
CA THR A 53 8.32 -7.95 10.13
C THR A 53 6.81 -7.73 9.95
N LEU A 54 5.98 -8.36 10.78
CA LEU A 54 4.53 -8.17 10.76
C LEU A 54 4.13 -6.75 11.20
N GLN A 55 4.79 -6.22 12.23
CA GLN A 55 4.58 -4.84 12.67
C GLN A 55 4.92 -3.84 11.56
N ASP A 56 6.09 -4.00 10.93
CA ASP A 56 6.56 -3.13 9.87
C ASP A 56 5.61 -3.17 8.67
N PHE A 57 5.09 -4.35 8.35
CA PHE A 57 4.05 -4.50 7.34
C PHE A 57 2.78 -3.73 7.68
N ALA A 58 2.28 -3.84 8.92
CA ALA A 58 1.08 -3.13 9.36
C ALA A 58 1.26 -1.61 9.29
N ILE A 59 2.42 -1.10 9.69
CA ILE A 59 2.78 0.32 9.58
C ILE A 59 2.78 0.76 8.12
N ASN A 60 3.47 0.04 7.24
CA ASN A 60 3.51 0.36 5.82
C ASN A 60 2.12 0.30 5.17
N LEU A 61 1.27 -0.64 5.60
CA LEU A 61 -0.12 -0.74 5.14
C LEU A 61 -0.93 0.49 5.52
N LEU A 62 -0.76 1.01 6.75
CA LEU A 62 -1.40 2.25 7.19
C LEU A 62 -0.89 3.47 6.42
N LEU A 63 0.43 3.57 6.22
CA LEU A 63 1.04 4.64 5.42
C LEU A 63 0.61 4.58 3.95
N ALA A 64 0.26 3.41 3.43
CA ALA A 64 -0.20 3.24 2.06
C ALA A 64 -1.66 3.66 1.83
N LEU A 65 -2.46 3.87 2.89
CA LEU A 65 -3.88 4.21 2.76
C LEU A 65 -4.14 5.51 1.97
N PRO A 66 -3.44 6.64 2.21
CA PRO A 66 -3.63 7.86 1.44
C PRO A 66 -3.31 7.67 -0.05
N ALA A 67 -2.20 6.99 -0.36
CA ALA A 67 -1.81 6.67 -1.73
C ALA A 67 -2.84 5.77 -2.42
N ALA A 68 -3.31 4.74 -1.72
CA ALA A 68 -4.34 3.83 -2.21
C ALA A 68 -5.68 4.55 -2.47
N TRP A 69 -6.03 5.52 -1.63
CA TRP A 69 -7.22 6.36 -1.82
C TRP A 69 -7.08 7.29 -3.04
N LEU A 70 -5.91 7.91 -3.24
CA LEU A 70 -5.63 8.73 -4.42
C LEU A 70 -5.71 7.91 -5.71
N LEU A 71 -5.14 6.70 -5.74
CA LEU A 71 -5.23 5.79 -6.88
C LEU A 71 -6.68 5.45 -7.25
N ARG A 72 -7.56 5.27 -6.25
CA ARG A 72 -8.99 5.03 -6.50
C ARG A 72 -9.70 6.22 -7.14
N ARG A 73 -9.24 7.44 -6.90
CA ARG A 73 -9.79 8.65 -7.52
C ARG A 73 -9.38 8.80 -9.00
N LEU A 74 -8.32 8.12 -9.46
CA LEU A 74 -7.89 8.16 -10.86
C LEU A 74 -8.85 7.42 -11.82
N GLY A 75 -9.66 6.49 -11.30
CA GLY A 75 -10.66 5.74 -12.07
C GLY A 75 -10.64 4.25 -11.76
N ARG A 76 -11.82 3.61 -11.77
CA ARG A 76 -11.99 2.18 -11.41
C ARG A 76 -11.58 1.21 -12.52
N ASP A 77 -11.75 1.60 -13.78
CA ASP A 77 -11.59 0.69 -14.93
C ASP A 77 -10.15 0.22 -15.15
N ARG A 78 -9.16 0.93 -14.59
CA ARG A 78 -7.73 0.59 -14.68
C ARG A 78 -7.01 0.68 -13.34
N LEU A 79 -7.74 0.58 -12.22
CA LEU A 79 -7.15 0.69 -10.88
C LEU A 79 -5.99 -0.28 -10.67
N ARG A 80 -6.10 -1.52 -11.18
CA ARG A 80 -5.02 -2.52 -11.11
C ARG A 80 -3.75 -2.07 -11.83
N PHE A 81 -3.89 -1.47 -13.02
CA PHE A 81 -2.76 -0.94 -13.78
C PHE A 81 -2.11 0.25 -13.06
N HIS A 82 -2.92 1.21 -12.59
CA HIS A 82 -2.43 2.37 -11.85
C HIS A 82 -1.73 1.96 -10.54
N CYS A 83 -2.27 0.97 -9.83
CA CYS A 83 -1.66 0.42 -8.63
C CYS A 83 -0.34 -0.30 -8.95
N ALA A 84 -0.32 -1.16 -9.96
CA ALA A 84 0.90 -1.86 -10.38
C ALA A 84 2.00 -0.88 -10.77
N LEU A 85 1.65 0.18 -11.51
CA LEU A 85 2.58 1.22 -11.92
C LEU A 85 3.11 2.01 -10.71
N ALA A 86 2.23 2.46 -9.80
CA ALA A 86 2.65 3.16 -8.59
C ALA A 86 3.53 2.30 -7.69
N THR A 87 3.22 1.00 -7.57
CA THR A 87 4.01 0.03 -6.79
C THR A 87 5.38 -0.18 -7.44
N LEU A 88 5.43 -0.31 -8.76
CA LEU A 88 6.70 -0.44 -9.51
C LEU A 88 7.56 0.81 -9.35
N THR A 89 6.97 2.00 -9.49
CA THR A 89 7.67 3.27 -9.28
C THR A 89 8.18 3.39 -7.84
N PHE A 90 7.38 3.00 -6.85
CA PHE A 90 7.82 2.94 -5.47
C PHE A 90 9.00 1.98 -5.30
N ALA A 91 8.90 0.76 -5.84
CA ALA A 91 9.94 -0.26 -5.75
C ALA A 91 11.27 0.22 -6.32
N THR A 92 11.26 0.81 -7.51
CA THR A 92 12.47 1.30 -8.18
C THR A 92 13.05 2.51 -7.46
N ALA A 93 12.22 3.51 -7.14
CA ALA A 93 12.67 4.73 -6.47
C ALA A 93 13.22 4.43 -5.06
N PHE A 94 12.53 3.57 -4.31
CA PHE A 94 12.99 3.14 -2.98
C PHE A 94 14.30 2.36 -3.06
N THR A 95 14.44 1.42 -4.00
CA THR A 95 15.68 0.64 -4.17
C THR A 95 16.87 1.54 -4.51
N VAL A 96 16.66 2.54 -5.37
CA VAL A 96 17.69 3.52 -5.73
C VAL A 96 18.07 4.37 -4.51
N ALA A 97 17.10 4.84 -3.73
CA ALA A 97 17.35 5.70 -2.58
C ALA A 97 17.92 4.97 -1.35
N ALA A 98 17.49 3.73 -1.10
CA ALA A 98 17.97 2.90 0.00
C ALA A 98 19.36 2.30 -0.27
N GLY A 99 19.77 2.25 -1.55
CA GLY A 99 21.03 1.66 -2.00
C GLY A 99 20.98 0.13 -2.17
N LEU A 100 21.78 -0.37 -3.11
CA LEU A 100 21.93 -1.80 -3.41
C LEU A 100 22.38 -2.73 -2.25
N PRO A 101 23.14 -2.30 -1.21
CA PRO A 101 23.64 -3.24 -0.18
C PRO A 101 22.56 -3.73 0.80
N VAL A 102 21.34 -3.21 0.76
CA VAL A 102 20.23 -3.70 1.60
C VAL A 102 19.86 -5.15 1.25
N PHE A 103 20.03 -5.57 -0.01
CA PHE A 103 19.69 -6.93 -0.46
C PHE A 103 20.78 -7.98 -0.19
N SER A 104 22.00 -7.57 0.17
CA SER A 104 23.07 -8.51 0.57
C SER A 104 22.96 -8.96 2.03
N ALA A 105 22.04 -8.40 2.81
CA ALA A 105 21.98 -8.58 4.26
C ALA A 105 21.06 -9.72 4.76
N GLY A 106 20.56 -10.57 3.85
CA GLY A 106 19.89 -11.85 4.20
C GLY A 106 18.38 -11.92 3.91
N GLY A 107 17.81 -13.12 4.03
CA GLY A 107 16.44 -13.43 3.57
C GLY A 107 15.31 -12.69 4.29
N PHE A 108 15.48 -12.35 5.57
CA PHE A 108 14.47 -11.60 6.34
C PHE A 108 14.29 -10.16 5.83
N ILE A 109 15.36 -9.54 5.32
CA ILE A 109 15.29 -8.19 4.75
C ILE A 109 14.56 -8.22 3.41
N VAL A 110 14.78 -9.25 2.60
CA VAL A 110 14.03 -9.48 1.36
C VAL A 110 12.55 -9.69 1.67
N ALA A 111 12.23 -10.49 2.68
CA ALA A 111 10.85 -10.72 3.11
C ALA A 111 10.16 -9.42 3.57
N GLY A 112 10.82 -8.62 4.40
CA GLY A 112 10.33 -7.30 4.83
C GLY A 112 10.11 -6.35 3.66
N TRP A 113 11.04 -6.34 2.69
CA TRP A 113 10.91 -5.52 1.47
C TRP A 113 9.73 -5.96 0.60
N LEU A 114 9.53 -7.26 0.39
CA LEU A 114 8.39 -7.79 -0.35
C LEU A 114 7.06 -7.44 0.32
N LEU A 115 7.00 -7.51 1.64
CA LEU A 115 5.82 -7.10 2.41
C LEU A 115 5.57 -5.59 2.30
N MET A 116 6.63 -4.78 2.35
CA MET A 116 6.52 -3.34 2.11
C MET A 116 5.96 -3.03 0.70
N LEU A 117 6.41 -3.76 -0.33
CA LEU A 117 5.84 -3.64 -1.68
C LEU A 117 4.37 -4.07 -1.75
N ALA A 118 4.00 -5.11 -1.00
CA ALA A 118 2.62 -5.62 -0.95
C ALA A 118 1.65 -4.67 -0.23
N ALA A 119 2.16 -3.71 0.56
CA ALA A 119 1.33 -2.78 1.34
C ALA A 119 0.38 -1.95 0.45
N LEU A 120 0.87 -1.37 -0.66
CA LEU A 120 0.06 -0.52 -1.53
C LEU A 120 -1.01 -1.32 -2.32
N PRO A 121 -0.68 -2.47 -2.96
CA PRO A 121 -1.69 -3.37 -3.53
C PRO A 121 -2.72 -3.85 -2.51
N LEU A 122 -2.30 -4.18 -1.29
CA LEU A 122 -3.24 -4.65 -0.27
C LEU A 122 -4.14 -3.51 0.23
N ALA A 123 -3.59 -2.32 0.47
CA ALA A 123 -4.37 -1.14 0.85
C ALA A 123 -5.41 -0.78 -0.23
N THR A 124 -5.02 -0.80 -1.51
CA THR A 124 -5.95 -0.54 -2.62
C THR A 124 -7.05 -1.61 -2.72
N TRP A 125 -6.72 -2.88 -2.49
CA TRP A 125 -7.68 -3.97 -2.44
C TRP A 125 -8.66 -3.85 -1.26
N LEU A 126 -8.16 -3.60 -0.04
CA LEU A 126 -8.96 -3.41 1.18
C LEU A 126 -9.96 -2.25 1.02
N LEU A 127 -9.49 -1.13 0.46
CA LEU A 127 -10.36 0.00 0.13
C LEU A 127 -11.39 -0.39 -0.95
N GLY A 128 -11.01 -1.22 -1.92
CA GLY A 128 -11.88 -1.77 -2.96
C GLY A 128 -13.06 -2.59 -2.42
N LEU A 129 -12.84 -3.41 -1.39
CA LEU A 129 -13.88 -4.22 -0.73
C LEU A 129 -14.99 -3.34 -0.15
N ARG A 130 -14.64 -2.27 0.57
CA ARG A 130 -15.61 -1.33 1.15
C ARG A 130 -16.46 -0.59 0.10
N GLY A 131 -15.96 -0.46 -1.13
CA GLY A 131 -16.67 0.25 -2.21
C GLY A 131 -17.59 -0.61 -3.08
N ARG A 132 -17.76 -1.90 -2.76
CA ARG A 132 -18.61 -2.85 -3.52
C ARG A 132 -20.02 -2.98 -2.95
N GLY A 133 -20.23 -2.63 -1.67
CA GLY A 133 -21.52 -2.77 -0.98
C GLY A 133 -22.58 -1.70 -1.28
N ASN A 134 -22.31 -0.68 -2.12
CA ASN A 134 -23.21 0.46 -2.30
C ASN A 134 -23.74 0.64 -3.74
N ARG A 135 -23.78 -0.43 -4.56
CA ARG A 135 -24.21 -0.39 -5.97
C ARG A 135 -25.13 -1.53 -6.40
N HIS A 136 -25.97 -2.04 -5.50
CA HIS A 136 -27.09 -2.90 -5.86
C HIS A 136 -28.41 -2.26 -5.47
N GLN A 137 -28.85 -1.30 -6.28
CA GLN A 137 -30.26 -1.11 -6.59
C GLN A 137 -30.33 -0.35 -7.93
N PRO A 138 -30.38 -1.04 -9.07
CA PRO A 138 -31.13 -0.49 -10.18
C PRO A 138 -32.58 -0.52 -9.70
N SER A 139 -33.12 0.65 -9.34
CA SER A 139 -34.57 0.84 -9.29
C SER A 139 -35.13 0.27 -10.58
N GLY A 140 -35.91 -0.80 -10.47
CA GLY A 140 -36.46 -1.53 -11.60
C GLY A 140 -37.23 -0.59 -12.53
N PRO A 141 -37.38 -0.95 -13.82
CA PRO A 141 -38.09 -0.11 -14.76
C PRO A 141 -39.52 0.11 -14.26
N LEU A 142 -39.86 1.37 -13.97
CA LEU A 142 -41.21 1.77 -13.63
C LEU A 142 -42.15 1.34 -14.76
N PRO A 143 -43.28 0.67 -14.46
CA PRO A 143 -44.21 0.22 -15.49
C PRO A 143 -44.77 1.44 -16.23
N ARG A 144 -44.55 1.49 -17.54
CA ARG A 144 -45.11 2.53 -18.40
C ARG A 144 -46.64 2.34 -18.47
N PRO A 145 -47.45 3.39 -18.27
CA PRO A 145 -48.89 3.29 -18.45
C PRO A 145 -49.18 3.01 -19.93
N ARG A 146 -49.94 1.95 -20.20
CA ARG A 146 -50.53 1.71 -21.52
C ARG A 146 -51.63 2.75 -21.71
N ALA A 147 -51.47 3.62 -22.70
CA ALA A 147 -52.56 4.44 -23.18
C ALA A 147 -53.59 3.53 -23.87
N ALA A 148 -54.84 3.64 -23.45
CA ALA A 148 -56.01 3.07 -24.12
C ALA A 148 -56.64 4.14 -25.02
#